data_AF-D3HTN6-F1
#
_entry.id   AF-D3HTN6-F1
#
_cell.length_a   1.000
_cell.length_b   1.000
_cell.length_c   1.000
_cell.angle_alpha   90.00
_cell.angle_beta   90.00
_cell.angle_gamma   90.00
#
_symmetry.space_group_name_H-M   'P 1'
#
loop_
_entity.id
_entity.type
_entity.pdbx_description
1 polymer ?
#
loop_
_entity_poly.entity_id
_entity_poly.type
_entity_poly.pdbx_seq_one_letter_code
_entity_poly.pdbx_strand_id
1 'polypeptide(L)'
;MFSELFNPEYIKQPILMTGTIRHYDNSSPRIVKPNKLNQLLKDKICHKEIRGNKVYKVLRFLLRTDGELVFAHEGCPNGVIPAHWHMTGATRVFNATCITAGNVFFDENNTLQIINHKSGDFRPAFDSLQFVFPELIKAVSLDETLEIQELSSSGALEQTYKVTHKEIQTFYEDQPINCQQEKISTPESKNRFAILRDWSKNFFFSRKRTSQQDVNQIDLEENLEMMKIQ
;
A
#
# COMPACT_ATOMS: atom_id res chain seq x y z
N MET A 1 10.52 8.66 -19.73
CA MET A 1 10.53 9.09 -18.31
C MET A 1 9.38 8.50 -17.52
N PHE A 2 8.10 8.90 -17.70
CA PHE A 2 7.00 8.30 -16.91
C PHE A 2 6.84 6.78 -17.14
N SER A 3 7.01 6.32 -18.38
CA SER A 3 7.01 4.89 -18.75
C SER A 3 8.16 4.08 -18.15
N GLU A 4 9.22 4.75 -17.68
CA GLU A 4 10.41 4.14 -17.07
C GLU A 4 10.39 4.28 -15.54
N LEU A 5 9.42 5.03 -15.01
CA LEU A 5 9.31 5.32 -13.58
C LEU A 5 8.80 4.11 -12.79
N PHE A 6 7.85 3.38 -13.37
CA PHE A 6 7.24 2.23 -12.73
C PHE A 6 7.69 0.96 -13.43
N ASN A 7 7.83 -0.11 -12.66
CA ASN A 7 8.08 -1.43 -13.20
C ASN A 7 6.88 -1.87 -14.08
N PRO A 8 7.07 -2.08 -15.40
CA PRO A 8 5.99 -2.49 -16.30
C PRO A 8 5.49 -3.91 -16.01
N GLU A 9 6.27 -4.73 -15.29
CA GLU A 9 5.88 -6.07 -14.86
C GLU A 9 5.12 -6.08 -13.53
N TYR A 10 4.92 -4.92 -12.90
CA TYR A 10 4.21 -4.85 -11.62
C TYR A 10 2.73 -5.22 -11.80
N ILE A 11 2.31 -6.30 -11.13
CA ILE A 11 0.96 -6.84 -11.28
C ILE A 11 0.00 -6.09 -10.36
N LYS A 12 -1.09 -5.58 -10.94
CA LYS A 12 -2.22 -5.02 -10.19
C LYS A 12 -2.88 -6.12 -9.34
N GLN A 13 -2.74 -6.04 -8.02
CA GLN A 13 -3.34 -7.00 -7.10
C GLN A 13 -3.82 -6.32 -5.81
N PRO A 14 -4.81 -6.90 -5.11
CA PRO A 14 -5.25 -6.40 -3.81
C PRO A 14 -4.13 -6.49 -2.76
N ILE A 15 -3.87 -5.38 -2.09
CA ILE A 15 -2.97 -5.26 -0.95
C ILE A 15 -3.80 -5.41 0.32
N LEU A 16 -3.40 -6.38 1.17
CA LEU A 16 -4.02 -6.63 2.46
C LEU A 16 -3.56 -5.60 3.48
N MET A 17 -4.41 -5.28 4.47
CA MET A 17 -3.97 -4.50 5.61
C MET A 17 -2.89 -5.27 6.41
N THR A 18 -1.81 -4.56 6.75
CA THR A 18 -0.67 -5.06 7.54
C THR A 18 -0.40 -4.21 8.79
N GLY A 19 -0.98 -3.00 8.86
CA GLY A 19 -0.76 -2.06 9.94
C GLY A 19 -1.40 -2.45 11.27
N THR A 20 -1.01 -1.72 12.32
CA THR A 20 -1.59 -1.89 13.66
C THR A 20 -3.05 -1.42 13.66
N ILE A 21 -3.94 -2.29 14.11
CA ILE A 21 -5.35 -1.95 14.31
C ILE A 21 -5.44 -0.99 15.49
N ARG A 22 -5.89 0.23 15.23
CA ARG A 22 -6.28 1.16 16.29
C ARG A 22 -7.81 1.10 16.42
N HIS A 23 -8.29 0.81 17.63
CA HIS A 23 -9.73 0.84 17.94
C HIS A 23 -10.20 2.28 18.04
N TYR A 24 -11.38 2.57 17.49
CA TYR A 24 -11.97 3.91 17.48
C TYR A 24 -13.47 3.85 17.76
N ASP A 25 -13.98 4.93 18.36
CA ASP A 25 -15.41 5.14 18.59
C ASP A 25 -16.21 5.20 17.29
N ASN A 26 -17.50 4.88 17.40
CA ASN A 26 -18.54 4.70 16.36
C ASN A 26 -18.81 5.88 15.39
N SER A 27 -17.90 6.82 15.24
CA SER A 27 -18.01 7.90 14.25
C SER A 27 -17.73 7.39 12.84
N SER A 28 -18.52 7.86 11.88
CA SER A 28 -18.36 7.58 10.45
C SER A 28 -17.49 8.67 9.83
N PRO A 29 -16.19 8.44 9.61
CA PRO A 29 -15.29 9.46 9.08
C PRO A 29 -15.69 9.86 7.65
N ARG A 30 -15.43 11.12 7.29
CA ARG A 30 -15.80 11.67 5.98
C ARG A 30 -14.85 11.17 4.90
N ILE A 31 -15.36 10.28 4.06
CA ILE A 31 -14.68 9.75 2.88
C ILE A 31 -15.46 10.21 1.65
N VAL A 32 -14.76 10.77 0.66
CA VAL A 32 -15.41 11.38 -0.51
C VAL A 32 -14.85 10.84 -1.81
N LYS A 33 -15.70 10.81 -2.84
CA LYS A 33 -15.29 10.61 -4.23
C LYS A 33 -14.64 11.89 -4.78
N PRO A 34 -13.94 11.84 -5.93
CA PRO A 34 -13.16 12.97 -6.39
C PRO A 34 -14.00 14.22 -6.71
N ASN A 35 -15.24 14.04 -7.18
CA ASN A 35 -16.19 15.15 -7.41
C ASN A 35 -16.55 15.96 -6.15
N LYS A 36 -16.26 15.45 -4.95
CA LYS A 36 -16.47 16.11 -3.66
C LYS A 36 -15.15 16.47 -2.96
N LEU A 37 -14.01 16.31 -3.62
CA LEU A 37 -12.67 16.61 -3.07
C LEU A 37 -12.55 18.05 -2.53
N ASN A 38 -13.10 19.02 -3.27
CA ASN A 38 -13.10 20.43 -2.87
C ASN A 38 -13.81 20.69 -1.53
N GLN A 39 -14.68 19.79 -1.08
CA GLN A 39 -15.27 19.90 0.25
C GLN A 39 -14.24 19.61 1.34
N LEU A 40 -13.38 18.61 1.15
CA LEU A 40 -12.29 18.32 2.09
C LEU A 40 -11.26 19.44 2.11
N LEU A 41 -10.84 19.93 0.94
CA LEU A 41 -9.80 20.98 0.85
C LEU A 41 -10.21 22.32 1.47
N LYS A 42 -11.51 22.57 1.60
CA LYS A 42 -12.07 23.79 2.24
C LYS A 42 -12.38 23.60 3.72
N ASP A 43 -12.39 22.37 4.23
CA ASP A 43 -12.67 22.12 5.64
C ASP A 43 -11.53 22.69 6.51
N LYS A 44 -11.90 23.31 7.64
CA LYS A 44 -10.93 23.89 8.59
C LYS A 44 -9.98 22.85 9.20
N ILE A 45 -10.40 21.59 9.22
CA ILE A 45 -9.63 20.46 9.76
C ILE A 45 -8.65 19.85 8.75
N CYS A 46 -8.66 20.33 7.49
CA CYS A 46 -7.72 19.85 6.48
C CYS A 46 -6.29 20.06 6.97
N HIS A 47 -5.53 18.96 7.07
CA HIS A 47 -4.14 19.02 7.51
C HIS A 47 -3.31 19.87 6.55
N LYS A 48 -2.39 20.64 7.12
CA LYS A 48 -1.44 21.46 6.38
C LYS A 48 -0.02 21.08 6.73
N GLU A 49 0.79 20.88 5.71
CA GLU A 49 2.21 20.59 5.85
C GLU A 49 3.03 21.69 5.16
N ILE A 50 4.08 22.16 5.82
CA ILE A 50 4.99 23.16 5.27
C ILE A 50 6.19 22.42 4.69
N ARG A 51 6.51 22.66 3.41
CA ARG A 51 7.70 22.12 2.75
C ARG A 51 8.44 23.25 2.06
N GLY A 52 9.66 23.54 2.54
CA GLY A 52 10.39 24.74 2.15
C GLY A 52 9.55 25.98 2.47
N ASN A 53 9.30 26.80 1.46
CA ASN A 53 8.53 28.06 1.58
C ASN A 53 7.07 27.92 1.15
N LYS A 54 6.56 26.70 0.94
CA LYS A 54 5.19 26.44 0.48
C LYS A 54 4.39 25.70 1.55
N VAL A 55 3.09 26.01 1.62
CA VAL A 55 2.11 25.32 2.46
C VAL A 55 1.25 24.43 1.58
N TYR A 56 1.12 23.16 1.96
CA TYR A 56 0.31 22.18 1.25
C TYR A 56 -0.85 21.70 2.11
N LYS A 57 -2.04 21.63 1.50
CA LYS A 57 -3.18 20.88 2.05
C LYS A 57 -2.97 19.41 1.74
N VAL A 58 -2.99 18.57 2.76
CA VAL A 58 -2.69 17.13 2.63
C VAL A 58 -3.96 16.33 2.82
N LEU A 59 -4.22 15.41 1.90
CA LEU A 59 -5.31 14.44 1.99
C LEU A 59 -4.78 13.03 1.80
N ARG A 60 -5.47 12.06 2.41
CA ARG A 60 -5.32 10.65 2.09
C ARG A 60 -6.03 10.37 0.78
N PHE A 61 -5.46 9.47 -0.02
CA PHE A 61 -6.18 8.79 -1.08
C PHE A 61 -6.12 7.27 -0.91
N LEU A 62 -7.10 6.58 -1.47
CA LEU A 62 -7.11 5.13 -1.59
C LEU A 62 -7.80 4.75 -2.90
N LEU A 63 -7.17 3.86 -3.68
CA LEU A 63 -7.78 3.22 -4.83
C LEU A 63 -8.33 1.86 -4.40
N ARG A 64 -9.64 1.72 -4.40
CA ARG A 64 -10.32 0.48 -4.01
C ARG A 64 -10.14 -0.61 -5.06
N THR A 65 -10.42 -1.86 -4.67
CA THR A 65 -10.31 -3.03 -5.55
C THR A 65 -11.33 -3.04 -6.69
N ASP A 66 -12.45 -2.32 -6.54
CA ASP A 66 -13.43 -2.06 -7.60
C ASP A 66 -13.01 -0.93 -8.56
N GLY A 67 -11.84 -0.31 -8.34
CA GLY A 67 -11.33 0.81 -9.12
C GLY A 67 -11.80 2.18 -8.65
N GLU A 68 -12.59 2.29 -7.58
CA GLU A 68 -13.03 3.59 -7.07
C GLU A 68 -11.91 4.32 -6.33
N LEU A 69 -11.57 5.52 -6.81
CA LEU A 69 -10.68 6.45 -6.11
C LEU A 69 -11.46 7.25 -5.07
N VAL A 70 -11.00 7.21 -3.82
CA VAL A 70 -11.59 7.98 -2.71
C VAL A 70 -10.53 8.78 -1.95
N PHE A 71 -10.99 9.85 -1.31
CA PHE A 71 -10.18 10.79 -0.53
C PHE A 71 -10.73 11.01 0.86
N ALA A 72 -9.85 11.36 1.80
CA ALA A 72 -10.23 11.76 3.15
C ALA A 72 -9.17 12.69 3.77
N HIS A 73 -9.49 13.27 4.93
CA HIS A 73 -8.55 14.07 5.71
C HIS A 73 -7.31 13.25 6.11
N GLU A 74 -6.13 13.85 6.00
CA GLU A 74 -4.90 13.33 6.58
C GLU A 74 -4.76 13.77 8.04
N GLY A 75 -4.07 12.96 8.86
CA GLY A 75 -3.78 13.27 10.26
C GLY A 75 -3.73 12.05 11.15
N CYS A 76 -3.55 12.24 12.46
CA CYS A 76 -3.63 11.14 13.41
C CYS A 76 -5.05 10.53 13.33
N PRO A 77 -5.20 9.24 12.97
CA PRO A 77 -6.53 8.69 12.82
C PRO A 77 -7.27 8.75 14.14
N ASN A 78 -8.48 9.27 14.09
CA ASN A 78 -9.41 9.44 15.20
C ASN A 78 -10.83 9.29 14.65
N GLY A 79 -11.84 9.44 15.51
CA GLY A 79 -13.22 9.27 15.05
C GLY A 79 -13.63 10.12 13.83
N VAL A 80 -13.00 11.28 13.62
CA VAL A 80 -13.27 12.19 12.51
C VAL A 80 -12.34 11.96 11.31
N ILE A 81 -11.07 11.63 11.56
CA ILE A 81 -10.02 11.43 10.57
C ILE A 81 -9.84 9.93 10.31
N PRO A 82 -10.26 9.39 9.15
CA PRO A 82 -10.22 7.95 8.89
C PRO A 82 -8.79 7.47 8.67
N ALA A 83 -8.38 6.38 9.32
CA ALA A 83 -7.25 5.57 8.83
C ALA A 83 -7.53 5.08 7.37
N HIS A 84 -6.49 4.78 6.59
CA HIS A 84 -6.66 4.31 5.20
C HIS A 84 -7.57 3.08 5.12
N TRP A 85 -7.52 2.16 6.09
CA TRP A 85 -8.37 0.97 6.04
C TRP A 85 -9.87 1.29 6.06
N HIS A 86 -10.30 2.35 6.75
CA HIS A 86 -11.70 2.80 6.73
C HIS A 86 -12.13 3.25 5.33
N MET A 87 -11.19 3.75 4.53
CA MET A 87 -11.47 4.23 3.16
C MET A 87 -11.81 3.08 2.20
N THR A 88 -11.51 1.83 2.55
CA THR A 88 -11.87 0.64 1.75
C THR A 88 -13.36 0.34 1.74
N GLY A 89 -14.11 0.81 2.74
CA GLY A 89 -15.52 0.44 2.94
C GLY A 89 -15.72 -0.96 3.54
N ALA A 90 -14.66 -1.67 3.90
CA ALA A 90 -14.76 -2.97 4.56
C ALA A 90 -15.35 -2.83 5.98
N THR A 91 -16.28 -3.73 6.33
CA THR A 91 -16.89 -3.78 7.67
C THR A 91 -15.94 -4.32 8.73
N ARG A 92 -14.95 -5.11 8.32
CA ARG A 92 -13.93 -5.71 9.19
C ARG A 92 -12.55 -5.37 8.66
N VAL A 93 -11.68 -4.99 9.59
CA VAL A 93 -10.30 -4.59 9.32
C VAL A 93 -9.50 -5.65 8.55
N PHE A 94 -9.68 -6.94 8.87
CA PHE A 94 -9.01 -8.06 8.19
C PHE A 94 -9.48 -8.31 6.74
N ASN A 95 -10.60 -7.70 6.35
CA ASN A 95 -11.12 -7.75 4.98
C ASN A 95 -10.74 -6.49 4.18
N ALA A 96 -10.13 -5.49 4.82
CA ALA A 96 -9.76 -4.25 4.16
C ALA A 96 -8.65 -4.53 3.14
N THR A 97 -8.93 -4.18 1.90
CA THR A 97 -8.00 -4.30 0.78
C THR A 97 -8.08 -3.09 -0.13
N CYS A 98 -6.97 -2.78 -0.80
CA CYS A 98 -6.90 -1.72 -1.81
C CYS A 98 -5.92 -2.09 -2.92
N ILE A 99 -5.95 -1.37 -4.04
CA ILE A 99 -4.92 -1.47 -5.08
C ILE A 99 -3.69 -0.65 -4.70
N THR A 100 -3.91 0.55 -4.18
CA THR A 100 -2.86 1.44 -3.68
C THR A 100 -3.47 2.46 -2.72
N ALA A 101 -2.63 3.08 -1.91
CA ALA A 101 -3.01 4.09 -0.94
C ALA A 101 -1.85 5.04 -0.67
N GLY A 102 -2.15 6.25 -0.27
CA GLY A 102 -1.09 7.23 -0.02
C GLY A 102 -1.63 8.59 0.36
N ASN A 103 -0.77 9.59 0.18
CA ASN A 103 -1.10 10.98 0.42
C ASN A 103 -0.92 11.82 -0.86
N VAL A 104 -1.76 12.84 -0.98
CA VAL A 104 -1.73 13.86 -2.04
C VAL A 104 -1.64 15.24 -1.41
N PHE A 105 -0.85 16.12 -2.04
CA PHE A 105 -0.52 17.44 -1.52
C PHE A 105 -0.94 18.50 -2.53
N PHE A 106 -1.89 19.32 -2.10
CA PHE A 106 -2.44 20.40 -2.90
C PHE A 106 -1.88 21.74 -2.45
N ASP A 107 -1.58 22.61 -3.40
CA ASP A 107 -1.23 23.99 -3.09
C ASP A 107 -2.45 24.79 -2.59
N GLU A 108 -2.26 26.08 -2.31
CA GLU A 108 -3.32 26.97 -1.85
C GLU A 108 -4.49 27.07 -2.84
N ASN A 109 -4.21 26.91 -4.15
CA ASN A 109 -5.18 26.96 -5.23
C ASN A 109 -5.93 25.64 -5.46
N ASN A 110 -5.65 24.59 -4.66
CA ASN A 110 -6.19 23.24 -4.83
C ASN A 110 -5.63 22.50 -6.06
N THR A 111 -4.44 22.87 -6.52
CA THR A 111 -3.73 22.16 -7.59
C THR A 111 -2.84 21.10 -6.97
N LEU A 112 -2.93 19.86 -7.47
CA LEU A 112 -2.13 18.75 -7.00
C LEU A 112 -0.66 18.91 -7.45
N GLN A 113 0.26 18.98 -6.48
CA GLN A 113 1.70 19.15 -6.72
C GLN A 113 2.53 17.94 -6.31
N ILE A 114 2.09 17.16 -5.31
CA ILE A 114 2.86 16.01 -4.81
C ILE A 114 1.94 14.81 -4.56
N ILE A 115 2.41 13.62 -4.88
CA ILE A 115 1.80 12.35 -4.52
C ILE A 115 2.86 11.38 -3.97
N ASN A 116 2.47 10.54 -3.00
CA ASN A 116 3.31 9.46 -2.49
C ASN A 116 2.48 8.24 -2.11
N HIS A 117 3.14 7.14 -1.77
CA HIS A 117 2.50 5.87 -1.37
C HIS A 117 2.50 5.64 0.16
N LYS A 118 2.48 6.73 0.95
CA LYS A 118 2.53 6.64 2.42
C LYS A 118 1.22 6.07 2.98
N SER A 119 1.26 4.83 3.46
CA SER A 119 0.17 4.26 4.25
C SER A 119 0.70 3.33 5.33
N GLY A 120 0.40 3.65 6.59
CA GLY A 120 0.74 2.78 7.73
C GLY A 120 -0.10 1.49 7.75
N ASP A 121 -1.27 1.50 7.12
CA ASP A 121 -2.21 0.38 7.10
C ASP A 121 -1.85 -0.65 6.03
N PHE A 122 -1.50 -0.21 4.81
CA PHE A 122 -1.30 -1.09 3.67
C PHE A 122 0.17 -1.23 3.23
N ARG A 123 1.01 -0.23 3.51
CA ARG A 123 2.41 -0.16 3.05
C ARG A 123 2.57 -0.52 1.56
N PRO A 124 1.85 0.16 0.65
CA PRO A 124 1.90 -0.16 -0.77
C PRO A 124 3.30 0.07 -1.34
N ALA A 125 3.67 -0.77 -2.31
CA ALA A 125 4.90 -0.58 -3.09
C ALA A 125 4.78 0.68 -3.96
N PHE A 126 5.92 1.32 -4.24
CA PHE A 126 5.98 2.51 -5.09
C PHE A 126 5.28 2.29 -6.45
N ASP A 127 5.57 1.16 -7.09
CA ASP A 127 5.00 0.78 -8.40
C ASP A 127 3.47 0.73 -8.45
N SER A 128 2.81 0.51 -7.31
CA SER A 128 1.34 0.48 -7.26
C SER A 128 0.72 1.86 -7.56
N LEU A 129 1.47 2.95 -7.43
CA LEU A 129 1.00 4.30 -7.76
C LEU A 129 0.58 4.42 -9.21
N GLN A 130 1.15 3.63 -10.13
CA GLN A 130 0.77 3.67 -11.54
C GLN A 130 -0.76 3.51 -11.72
N PHE A 131 -1.41 2.70 -10.89
CA PHE A 131 -2.84 2.42 -11.04
C PHE A 131 -3.75 3.57 -10.60
N VAL A 132 -3.27 4.56 -9.83
CA VAL A 132 -4.10 5.68 -9.39
C VAL A 132 -4.25 6.75 -10.47
N PHE A 133 -3.24 6.92 -11.33
CA PHE A 133 -3.19 8.01 -12.29
C PHE A 133 -4.36 8.06 -13.28
N PRO A 134 -4.87 6.94 -13.85
CA PRO A 134 -6.02 6.99 -14.75
C PRO A 134 -7.25 7.65 -14.13
N GLU A 135 -7.48 7.44 -12.83
CA GLU A 135 -8.61 8.04 -12.13
C GLU A 135 -8.28 9.43 -11.59
N LEU A 136 -7.02 9.65 -11.21
CA LEU A 136 -6.54 10.93 -10.68
C LEU A 136 -6.56 12.04 -11.74
N ILE A 137 -6.04 11.80 -12.94
CA ILE A 137 -5.97 12.80 -14.03
C ILE A 137 -7.36 13.28 -14.48
N LYS A 138 -8.38 12.41 -14.38
CA LYS A 138 -9.79 12.76 -14.69
C LYS A 138 -10.43 13.62 -13.60
N ALA A 139 -9.88 13.57 -12.39
CA ALA A 139 -10.55 13.98 -11.17
C ALA A 139 -10.02 15.29 -10.58
N VAL A 140 -8.74 15.59 -10.76
CA VAL A 140 -8.08 16.69 -10.07
C VAL A 140 -7.28 17.56 -11.04
N SER A 141 -7.19 18.85 -10.73
CA SER A 141 -6.29 19.75 -11.45
C SER A 141 -4.85 19.41 -11.06
N LEU A 142 -4.05 18.99 -12.02
CA LEU A 142 -2.62 18.77 -11.87
C LEU A 142 -1.86 20.06 -12.18
N ASP A 143 -0.77 20.29 -11.47
CA ASP A 143 0.19 21.33 -11.83
C ASP A 143 0.93 20.96 -13.13
N GLU A 144 1.67 21.88 -13.72
CA GLU A 144 2.48 21.60 -14.92
C GLU A 144 3.45 20.43 -14.68
N THR A 145 3.97 20.34 -13.46
CA THR A 145 4.84 19.26 -12.99
C THR A 145 4.29 18.66 -11.70
N LEU A 146 4.17 17.34 -11.66
CA LEU A 146 3.84 16.58 -10.47
C LEU A 146 5.10 15.96 -9.86
N GLU A 147 5.27 16.11 -8.55
CA GLU A 147 6.28 15.40 -7.78
C GLU A 147 5.72 14.06 -7.29
N ILE A 148 6.34 12.96 -7.72
CA ILE A 148 6.02 11.60 -7.26
C ILE A 148 7.13 11.18 -6.30
N GLN A 149 6.77 10.89 -5.06
CA GLN A 149 7.73 10.57 -4.00
C GLN A 149 7.72 9.08 -3.67
N GLU A 150 8.91 8.50 -3.74
CA GLU A 150 9.20 7.16 -3.26
C GLU A 150 9.68 7.21 -1.82
N LEU A 151 9.09 6.36 -0.99
CA LEU A 151 9.31 6.33 0.44
C LEU A 151 9.80 4.94 0.86
N SER A 152 10.75 4.94 1.79
CA SER A 152 11.19 3.72 2.48
C SER A 152 10.04 3.05 3.24
N SER A 153 10.29 1.81 3.70
CA SER A 153 9.38 1.09 4.59
C SER A 153 9.08 1.81 5.92
N SER A 154 9.94 2.73 6.34
CA SER A 154 9.73 3.60 7.53
C SER A 154 8.85 4.82 7.23
N GLY A 155 8.59 5.10 5.95
CA GLY A 155 7.90 6.30 5.48
C GLY A 155 8.81 7.53 5.29
N ALA A 156 10.13 7.37 5.43
CA ALA A 156 11.11 8.40 5.07
C ALA A 156 11.25 8.52 3.54
N LEU A 157 11.47 9.75 3.05
CA LEU A 157 11.66 10.04 1.63
C LEU A 157 12.98 9.44 1.12
N GLU A 158 12.91 8.62 0.07
CA GLU A 158 14.07 8.04 -0.60
C GLU A 158 14.37 8.78 -1.91
N GLN A 159 13.35 8.94 -2.76
CA GLN A 159 13.52 9.57 -4.06
C GLN A 159 12.31 10.44 -4.44
N THR A 160 12.56 11.47 -5.24
CA THR A 160 11.53 12.33 -5.82
C THR A 160 11.70 12.38 -7.32
N TYR A 161 10.62 12.10 -8.04
CA TYR A 161 10.55 12.13 -9.49
C TYR A 161 9.65 13.29 -9.90
N LYS A 162 10.09 14.07 -10.88
CA LYS A 162 9.32 15.18 -11.44
C LYS A 162 8.86 14.80 -12.82
N VAL A 163 7.55 14.73 -13.00
CA VAL A 163 6.93 14.34 -14.26
C VAL A 163 5.96 15.42 -14.69
N THR A 164 5.97 15.74 -15.98
CA THR A 164 5.04 16.75 -16.50
C THR A 164 3.65 16.17 -16.64
N HIS A 165 2.62 17.00 -16.46
CA HIS A 165 1.23 16.55 -16.67
C HIS A 165 1.04 15.97 -18.09
N LYS A 166 1.67 16.57 -19.09
CA LYS A 166 1.65 16.08 -20.48
C LYS A 166 2.18 14.65 -20.61
N GLU A 167 3.26 14.30 -19.92
CA GLU A 167 3.81 12.93 -19.96
C GLU A 167 2.85 11.92 -19.33
N ILE A 168 2.22 12.26 -18.20
CA ILE A 168 1.22 11.39 -17.56
C ILE A 168 0.03 11.19 -18.50
N GLN A 169 -0.48 12.28 -19.07
CA GLN A 169 -1.64 12.25 -19.95
C GLN A 169 -1.36 11.42 -21.20
N THR A 170 -0.25 11.68 -21.90
CA THR A 170 0.17 10.93 -23.10
C THR A 170 0.29 9.45 -22.80
N PHE A 171 0.89 9.07 -21.66
CA PHE A 171 1.06 7.68 -21.28
C PHE A 171 -0.27 6.92 -21.13
N TYR A 172 -1.31 7.55 -20.60
CA TYR A 172 -2.61 6.90 -20.39
C TYR A 172 -3.61 7.08 -21.55
N GLU A 173 -3.42 8.09 -22.40
CA GLU A 173 -4.20 8.27 -23.63
C GLU A 173 -3.74 7.33 -24.77
N ASP A 174 -2.43 7.07 -24.86
CA ASP A 174 -1.83 6.23 -25.90
C ASP A 174 -1.98 4.72 -25.63
N GLN A 175 -2.46 4.34 -24.44
CA GLN A 175 -2.76 2.94 -24.13
C GLN A 175 -4.12 2.60 -24.76
N PRO A 176 -4.19 1.76 -25.81
CA PRO A 176 -5.48 1.30 -26.32
C PRO A 176 -6.24 0.67 -25.15
N ILE A 177 -7.53 1.00 -25.05
CA ILE A 177 -8.46 0.50 -24.02
C ILE A 177 -8.47 -1.04 -24.07
N ASN A 178 -7.51 -1.66 -23.40
CA ASN A 178 -7.45 -3.08 -23.17
C ASN A 178 -7.40 -3.33 -21.66
N CYS A 179 -8.13 -2.51 -20.90
CA CYS A 179 -8.68 -2.92 -19.62
C CYS A 179 -9.84 -3.87 -19.93
N GLN A 180 -9.52 -5.13 -20.26
CA GLN A 180 -10.46 -6.18 -19.94
C GLN A 180 -10.65 -6.13 -18.43
N GLN A 181 -11.81 -5.61 -18.03
CA GLN A 181 -12.40 -5.95 -16.75
C GLN A 181 -12.50 -7.48 -16.75
N GLU A 182 -11.50 -8.17 -16.21
CA GLU A 182 -11.74 -9.49 -15.67
C GLU A 182 -12.77 -9.27 -14.55
N LYS A 183 -14.05 -9.46 -14.91
CA LYS A 183 -15.10 -9.74 -13.95
C LYS A 183 -14.62 -10.97 -13.19
N ILE A 184 -13.99 -10.74 -12.05
CA ILE A 184 -13.83 -11.76 -11.03
C ILE A 184 -15.26 -12.09 -10.62
N SER A 185 -15.82 -13.13 -11.23
CA SER A 185 -16.99 -13.82 -10.72
C SER A 185 -16.65 -14.24 -9.31
N THR A 186 -17.37 -13.67 -8.34
CA THR A 186 -17.34 -14.08 -6.93
C THR A 186 -17.42 -15.60 -6.83
N PRO A 187 -16.41 -16.29 -6.27
CA PRO A 187 -16.64 -17.64 -5.80
C PRO A 187 -17.40 -17.51 -4.49
N GLU A 188 -18.58 -18.11 -4.47
CA GLU A 188 -19.38 -18.34 -3.27
C GLU A 188 -18.49 -18.81 -2.11
N SER A 189 -18.77 -18.27 -0.94
CA SER A 189 -18.12 -18.62 0.31
C SER A 189 -18.24 -20.12 0.61
N LYS A 190 -17.20 -20.89 0.27
CA LYS A 190 -16.97 -22.23 0.84
C LYS A 190 -15.56 -22.33 1.42
N ASN A 191 -15.51 -22.21 2.75
CA ASN A 191 -14.50 -22.67 3.70
C ASN A 191 -13.09 -22.97 3.16
N ARG A 192 -12.21 -21.96 3.22
CA ARG A 192 -10.75 -22.09 2.98
C ARG A 192 -10.01 -23.04 3.95
N PHE A 193 -10.67 -23.53 5.01
CA PHE A 193 -10.08 -24.53 5.93
C PHE A 193 -10.04 -25.96 5.36
N ALA A 194 -10.75 -26.25 4.27
CA ALA A 194 -10.67 -27.57 3.61
C ALA A 194 -9.43 -27.71 2.70
N ILE A 195 -8.96 -26.61 2.10
CA ILE A 195 -7.88 -26.63 1.10
C ILE A 195 -6.51 -26.88 1.77
N LEU A 196 -6.33 -26.44 3.03
CA LEU A 196 -5.08 -26.65 3.78
C LEU A 196 -4.86 -28.12 4.21
N ARG A 197 -5.87 -29.00 4.11
CA ARG A 197 -5.73 -30.43 4.46
C ARG A 197 -5.34 -31.33 3.27
N ASP A 198 -5.45 -30.84 2.04
CA ASP A 198 -5.09 -31.63 0.84
C ASP A 198 -3.65 -31.38 0.37
N TRP A 199 -3.04 -30.27 0.76
CA TRP A 199 -1.63 -29.98 0.42
C TRP A 199 -0.60 -30.79 1.22
N SER A 200 -0.99 -31.46 2.31
CA SER A 200 -0.10 -32.33 3.08
C SER A 200 0.03 -33.75 2.51
N LYS A 201 -0.70 -34.09 1.45
CA LYS A 201 -0.72 -35.46 0.88
C LYS A 201 0.21 -35.68 -0.33
N ASN A 202 0.80 -34.63 -0.90
CA ASN A 202 1.58 -34.72 -2.14
C ASN A 202 3.07 -34.37 -2.03
N PHE A 203 3.63 -34.28 -0.81
CA PHE A 203 5.09 -34.23 -0.61
C PHE A 203 5.62 -35.55 -0.06
N PHE A 204 5.49 -36.60 -0.87
CA PHE A 204 6.28 -37.83 -0.73
C PHE A 204 7.52 -37.69 -1.61
N PHE A 205 8.66 -37.32 -1.01
CA PHE A 205 9.96 -37.63 -1.59
C PHE A 205 10.58 -38.80 -0.82
N SER A 206 10.58 -39.95 -1.49
CA SER A 206 11.42 -41.09 -1.16
C SER A 206 12.86 -40.79 -1.54
N ARG A 207 13.79 -40.88 -0.58
CA ARG A 207 15.18 -41.26 -0.87
C ARG A 207 15.77 -42.10 0.25
N LYS A 208 15.73 -43.42 -0.01
CA LYS A 208 16.61 -44.53 0.40
C LYS A 208 17.38 -44.42 1.72
N ARG A 209 17.05 -45.36 2.62
CA ARG A 209 17.95 -45.92 3.64
C ARG A 209 19.11 -46.67 2.99
N THR A 210 20.29 -46.54 3.57
CA THR A 210 21.26 -47.63 3.74
C THR A 210 21.69 -47.65 5.20
N SER A 211 21.48 -48.80 5.84
CA SER A 211 22.00 -49.26 7.13
C SER A 211 23.51 -49.54 6.99
N GLN A 212 24.33 -49.87 8.00
CA GLN A 212 24.16 -50.30 9.39
C GLN A 212 25.57 -50.27 10.04
N GLN A 213 25.62 -50.05 11.36
CA GLN A 213 26.59 -50.61 12.32
C GLN A 213 28.05 -50.12 12.39
N ASP A 214 28.55 -50.29 13.63
CA ASP A 214 29.90 -50.14 14.18
C ASP A 214 30.29 -48.71 14.63
N VAL A 215 30.83 -48.41 15.82
CA VAL A 215 31.35 -49.19 16.95
C VAL A 215 31.64 -48.19 18.12
N ASN A 216 31.41 -48.63 19.37
CA ASN A 216 32.03 -48.29 20.67
C ASN A 216 32.19 -46.86 21.24
N GLN A 217 31.50 -46.63 22.36
CA GLN A 217 32.04 -46.52 23.75
C GLN A 217 33.53 -46.15 24.00
N ILE A 218 33.71 -45.22 24.98
CA ILE A 218 34.77 -45.10 26.01
C ILE A 218 35.90 -44.05 25.82
N ASP A 219 35.98 -43.18 26.86
CA ASP A 219 37.07 -42.40 27.45
C ASP A 219 37.97 -41.46 26.62
N LEU A 220 38.04 -40.18 27.03
CA LEU A 220 39.18 -39.70 27.84
C LEU A 220 38.85 -38.37 28.55
N GLU A 221 39.16 -38.34 29.84
CA GLU A 221 39.26 -37.18 30.73
C GLU A 221 40.41 -36.22 30.33
N GLU A 222 40.51 -35.11 31.09
CA GLU A 222 41.62 -34.15 31.20
C GLU A 222 41.55 -32.95 30.21
N ASN A 223 41.51 -31.67 30.60
CA ASN A 223 41.95 -30.96 31.81
C ASN A 223 41.05 -29.71 32.00
N LEU A 224 40.48 -29.49 33.19
CA LEU A 224 40.94 -28.50 34.18
C LEU A 224 41.70 -27.29 33.59
N GLU A 225 41.04 -26.15 33.50
CA GLU A 225 41.45 -24.87 34.11
C GLU A 225 40.62 -23.74 33.48
N MET A 226 39.78 -23.09 34.29
CA MET A 226 39.44 -21.66 34.18
C MET A 226 38.46 -21.31 35.32
N MET A 227 38.95 -21.50 36.55
CA MET A 227 38.47 -20.78 37.73
C MET A 227 39.70 -20.38 38.52
N LYS A 228 40.23 -19.19 38.22
CA LYS A 228 40.88 -18.24 39.15
C LYS A 228 41.60 -17.11 38.40
N ILE A 229 41.40 -15.88 38.93
CA ILE A 229 42.14 -14.63 38.69
C ILE A 229 41.67 -13.92 37.40
N GLN A 230 41.08 -12.73 37.45
CA GLN A 230 41.50 -11.52 38.17
C GLN A 230 40.31 -10.66 38.61
#